data_AF-A0A1V4TBW6-F1
#
_entry.id   AF-A0A1V4TBW6-F1
#
_cell.length_a   1.000
_cell.length_b   1.000
_cell.length_c   1.000
_cell.angle_alpha   90.00
_cell.angle_beta   90.00
_cell.angle_gamma   90.00
#
_symmetry.space_group_name_H-M   'P 1'
#
loop_
_entity.id
_entity.type
_entity.pdbx_description
1 polymer ?
#
loop_
_entity_poly.entity_id
_entity_poly.type
_entity_poly.pdbx_seq_one_letter_code
_entity_poly.pdbx_strand_id
1 'polypeptide(L)'
;MAELLSERLPRKGGRFIQMDGGTVLSSKNPENPWTLVLSKGRSSLGGLAAQFPAFNLFARRRFLEIVVVPDAESAVNLLRSLPEHPAFKGIDGVQSVGLAVTEGSRDNVVTMLIGSGVHRILPLGDMFMRGAVEPYDGVTMSSLFTRIVYWRKANASLEGQF
;
A
#
# COMPACT_ATOMS: atom_id res chain seq x y z
N MET A 1 -17.13 3.90 -21.67
CA MET A 1 -17.72 2.58 -21.30
C MET A 1 -16.66 1.50 -21.03
N ALA A 2 -15.68 1.27 -21.92
CA ALA A 2 -14.61 0.28 -21.67
C ALA A 2 -13.67 0.65 -20.50
N GLU A 3 -13.36 1.94 -20.33
CA GLU A 3 -12.45 2.43 -19.28
C GLU A 3 -13.00 2.20 -17.85
N LEU A 4 -14.29 2.45 -17.64
CA LEU A 4 -14.98 2.23 -16.35
C LEU A 4 -15.03 0.76 -15.91
N LEU A 5 -15.01 -0.18 -16.87
CA LEU A 5 -14.99 -1.62 -16.56
C LEU A 5 -13.61 -2.10 -16.11
N SER A 6 -12.53 -1.39 -16.48
CA SER A 6 -11.17 -1.72 -16.06
C SER A 6 -10.88 -1.32 -14.62
N GLU A 7 -11.59 -0.31 -14.09
CA GLU A 7 -11.38 0.24 -12.75
C GLU A 7 -12.00 -0.61 -11.64
N ARG A 8 -13.04 -1.40 -11.96
CA ARG A 8 -13.68 -2.29 -10.99
C ARG A 8 -12.99 -3.65 -10.96
N LEU A 9 -12.88 -4.25 -9.78
CA LEU A 9 -12.50 -5.65 -9.70
C LEU A 9 -13.52 -6.51 -10.47
N PRO A 10 -13.10 -7.37 -11.42
CA PRO A 10 -14.01 -8.23 -12.17
C PRO A 10 -14.85 -9.07 -11.21
N ARG A 11 -16.13 -9.30 -11.53
CA ARG A 11 -17.03 -10.12 -10.68
C ARG A 11 -16.45 -11.48 -10.32
N LYS A 12 -15.75 -12.13 -11.26
CA LYS A 12 -15.05 -13.41 -11.03
C LYS A 12 -13.93 -13.28 -10.00
N GLY A 13 -13.14 -12.21 -10.08
CA GLY A 13 -12.07 -11.94 -9.12
C GLY A 13 -12.59 -11.60 -7.72
N GLY A 14 -13.67 -10.81 -7.63
CA GLY A 14 -14.32 -10.52 -6.34
C GLY A 14 -14.85 -11.78 -5.65
N ARG A 15 -15.48 -12.68 -6.40
CA ARG A 15 -15.95 -13.97 -5.87
C ARG A 15 -14.80 -14.86 -5.42
N PHE A 16 -13.69 -14.89 -6.15
CA PHE A 16 -12.51 -15.67 -5.77
C PHE A 16 -11.97 -15.22 -4.40
N ILE A 17 -11.81 -13.92 -4.19
CA ILE A 17 -11.36 -13.37 -2.90
C ILE A 17 -12.33 -13.75 -1.78
N GLN A 18 -13.64 -13.66 -2.04
CA GLN A 18 -14.66 -14.04 -1.06
C GLN A 18 -14.59 -15.53 -0.69
N MET A 19 -14.30 -16.40 -1.66
CA MET A 19 -14.12 -17.83 -1.42
C MET A 19 -12.82 -18.14 -0.65
N ASP A 20 -11.76 -17.33 -0.81
CA ASP A 20 -10.52 -17.40 -0.03
C ASP A 20 -10.64 -16.76 1.37
N GLY A 21 -11.85 -16.38 1.79
CA GLY A 21 -12.14 -15.83 3.12
C GLY A 21 -11.92 -14.33 3.27
N GLY A 22 -11.63 -13.61 2.19
CA GLY A 22 -11.56 -12.15 2.17
C GLY A 22 -12.94 -11.49 2.01
N THR A 23 -13.03 -10.19 2.30
CA THR A 23 -14.24 -9.40 2.05
C THR A 23 -13.99 -8.40 0.94
N VAL A 24 -14.91 -8.29 -0.01
CA VAL A 24 -14.85 -7.32 -1.11
C VAL A 24 -16.03 -6.37 -1.01
N LEU A 25 -15.73 -5.09 -0.83
CA LEU A 25 -16.70 -3.99 -0.93
C LEU A 25 -16.43 -3.22 -2.23
N SER A 26 -17.49 -2.77 -2.90
CA SER A 26 -17.33 -1.97 -4.11
C SER A 26 -18.46 -0.98 -4.28
N SER A 27 -18.18 0.09 -5.01
CA SER A 27 -19.18 1.09 -5.37
C SER A 27 -20.36 0.47 -6.12
N LYS A 28 -21.56 0.92 -5.76
CA LYS A 28 -22.78 0.66 -6.55
C LYS A 28 -22.97 1.68 -7.68
N ASN A 29 -22.28 2.83 -7.61
CA ASN A 29 -22.34 3.87 -8.63
C ASN A 29 -21.31 3.61 -9.74
N PRO A 30 -21.73 3.38 -10.99
CA PRO A 30 -20.82 3.14 -12.11
C PRO A 30 -19.96 4.36 -12.46
N GLU A 31 -20.40 5.59 -12.17
CA GLU A 31 -19.65 6.84 -12.44
C GLU A 31 -18.54 7.09 -11.40
N ASN A 32 -18.57 6.37 -10.29
CA ASN A 32 -17.54 6.43 -9.26
C ASN A 32 -17.16 5.01 -8.81
N PRO A 33 -16.47 4.23 -9.66
CA PRO A 33 -16.09 2.88 -9.33
C PRO A 33 -14.94 2.89 -8.33
N TRP A 34 -15.11 2.23 -7.18
CA TRP A 34 -14.04 1.94 -6.24
C TRP A 34 -14.19 0.51 -5.73
N THR A 35 -13.07 -0.10 -5.33
CA THR A 35 -13.04 -1.42 -4.69
C THR A 35 -12.19 -1.38 -3.43
N LEU A 36 -12.74 -1.91 -2.33
CA LEU A 36 -12.02 -2.18 -1.09
C LEU A 36 -11.96 -3.69 -0.87
N VAL A 37 -10.76 -4.21 -0.63
CA VAL A 37 -10.54 -5.60 -0.24
C VAL A 37 -10.07 -5.63 1.21
N LEU A 38 -10.68 -6.48 2.03
CA LEU A 38 -10.27 -6.77 3.40
C LEU A 38 -9.73 -8.19 3.44
N SER A 39 -8.46 -8.31 3.78
CA SER A 39 -7.72 -9.57 3.85
C SER A 39 -7.21 -9.81 5.27
N LYS A 40 -6.97 -11.07 5.66
CA LYS A 40 -6.45 -11.45 6.99
C LYS A 40 -5.14 -12.20 6.84
N GLY A 41 -4.11 -11.77 7.55
CA GLY A 41 -2.77 -12.39 7.61
C GLY A 41 -1.91 -12.20 6.36
N ARG A 42 -2.50 -12.25 5.16
CA ARG A 42 -1.82 -12.10 3.86
C ARG A 42 -2.69 -11.34 2.86
N SER A 43 -2.08 -10.84 1.78
CA SER A 43 -2.83 -10.25 0.67
C SER A 43 -3.65 -11.32 -0.06
N SER A 44 -4.91 -11.00 -0.35
CA SER A 44 -5.80 -11.84 -1.18
C SER A 44 -5.49 -11.69 -2.67
N LEU A 45 -4.66 -10.71 -3.03
CA LEU A 45 -4.26 -10.47 -4.41
C LEU A 45 -3.30 -11.55 -4.93
N GLY A 46 -2.62 -12.28 -4.05
CA GLY A 46 -1.67 -13.33 -4.43
C GLY A 46 -2.34 -14.43 -5.23
N GLY A 47 -3.38 -15.04 -4.65
CA GLY A 47 -4.18 -16.06 -5.33
C GLY A 47 -4.92 -15.52 -6.53
N LEU A 48 -5.38 -14.26 -6.46
CA LEU A 48 -6.08 -13.62 -7.57
C LEU A 48 -5.19 -13.44 -8.81
N ALA A 49 -3.97 -12.94 -8.63
CA ALA A 49 -3.03 -12.75 -9.73
C ALA A 49 -2.59 -14.10 -10.34
N ALA A 50 -2.43 -15.14 -9.51
CA ALA A 50 -2.13 -16.49 -9.99
C ALA A 50 -3.29 -17.10 -10.79
N GLN A 51 -4.53 -16.94 -10.32
CA GLN A 51 -5.72 -17.54 -10.94
C GLN A 51 -6.18 -16.80 -12.20
N PHE A 52 -5.93 -15.49 -12.29
CA PHE A 52 -6.37 -14.65 -13.40
C PHE A 52 -5.15 -13.91 -13.98
N PRO A 53 -4.41 -14.48 -14.95
CA PRO A 53 -3.21 -13.86 -15.51
C PRO A 53 -3.45 -12.49 -16.18
N ALA A 54 -4.68 -12.20 -16.60
CA ALA A 54 -5.08 -10.89 -17.12
C ALA A 54 -5.35 -9.83 -16.02
N PHE A 55 -5.27 -10.21 -14.74
CA PHE A 55 -5.39 -9.28 -13.62
C PHE A 55 -4.17 -8.37 -13.58
N ASN A 56 -4.39 -7.07 -13.79
CA ASN A 56 -3.34 -6.05 -13.67
C ASN A 56 -3.73 -5.01 -12.61
N LEU A 57 -3.09 -5.06 -11.43
CA LEU A 57 -3.36 -4.10 -10.36
C LEU A 57 -3.10 -2.66 -10.80
N PHE A 58 -2.06 -2.41 -11.60
CA PHE A 58 -1.66 -1.08 -12.06
C PHE A 58 -2.68 -0.40 -12.98
N ALA A 59 -3.59 -1.17 -13.58
CA ALA A 59 -4.70 -0.62 -14.37
C ALA A 59 -5.83 -0.01 -13.49
N ARG A 60 -5.75 -0.14 -12.17
CA ARG A 60 -6.82 0.25 -11.24
C ARG A 60 -6.46 1.51 -10.47
N ARG A 61 -7.21 2.59 -10.73
CA ARG A 61 -7.02 3.90 -10.07
C ARG A 61 -7.65 4.01 -8.69
N ARG A 62 -8.75 3.29 -8.44
CA ARG A 62 -9.58 3.40 -7.22
C ARG A 62 -9.70 2.04 -6.54
N PHE A 63 -8.58 1.53 -6.07
CA PHE A 63 -8.47 0.24 -5.40
C PHE A 63 -7.69 0.39 -4.10
N LEU A 64 -8.20 -0.20 -3.03
CA LEU A 64 -7.51 -0.30 -1.74
C LEU A 64 -7.63 -1.73 -1.21
N GLU A 65 -6.52 -2.29 -0.76
CA GLU A 65 -6.52 -3.50 0.06
C GLU A 65 -6.09 -3.14 1.48
N ILE A 66 -6.85 -3.63 2.46
CA ILE A 66 -6.51 -3.59 3.88
C ILE A 66 -6.19 -5.01 4.30
N VAL A 67 -4.96 -5.25 4.75
CA VAL A 67 -4.54 -6.55 5.29
C VAL A 67 -4.43 -6.44 6.80
N VAL A 68 -5.28 -7.18 7.51
CA VAL A 68 -5.25 -7.25 8.98
C VAL A 68 -4.18 -8.25 9.40
N VAL A 69 -3.23 -7.79 10.21
CA VAL A 69 -2.11 -8.58 10.74
C VAL A 69 -2.09 -8.47 12.27
N PRO A 70 -1.53 -9.45 12.99
CA PRO A 70 -1.60 -9.49 14.45
C PRO A 70 -0.74 -8.43 15.14
N ASP A 71 0.34 -7.98 14.50
CA ASP A 71 1.32 -7.07 15.08
C ASP A 71 2.11 -6.29 14.00
N ALA A 72 2.93 -5.34 14.46
CA ALA A 72 3.74 -4.51 13.58
C ALA A 72 4.85 -5.29 12.86
N GLU A 73 5.40 -6.34 13.47
CA GLU A 73 6.43 -7.18 12.85
C GLU A 73 5.85 -7.93 11.63
N SER A 74 4.65 -8.47 11.78
CA SER A 74 3.89 -9.10 10.71
C SER A 74 3.59 -8.12 9.57
N ALA A 75 3.27 -6.86 9.89
CA ALA A 75 3.09 -5.82 8.87
C ALA A 75 4.38 -5.56 8.09
N VAL A 76 5.51 -5.43 8.78
CA VAL A 76 6.83 -5.20 8.18
C VAL A 76 7.27 -6.39 7.32
N ASN A 77 7.03 -7.62 7.77
CA ASN A 77 7.30 -8.83 7.00
C ASN A 77 6.46 -8.90 5.73
N LEU A 78 5.20 -8.46 5.79
CA LEU A 78 4.35 -8.34 4.60
C LEU A 78 4.95 -7.33 3.60
N LEU A 79 5.37 -6.15 4.06
CA LEU A 79 6.01 -5.14 3.21
C LEU A 79 7.27 -5.68 2.51
N ARG A 80 8.13 -6.40 3.25
CA ARG A 80 9.33 -7.04 2.68
C ARG A 80 9.02 -8.07 1.60
N SER A 81 7.87 -8.73 1.67
CA SER A 81 7.45 -9.74 0.70
C SER A 81 6.79 -9.16 -0.56
N LEU A 82 6.42 -7.88 -0.57
CA LEU A 82 5.69 -7.26 -1.68
C LEU A 82 6.41 -7.30 -3.03
N PRO A 83 7.75 -7.11 -3.14
CA PRO A 83 8.44 -7.20 -4.43
C PRO A 83 8.28 -8.57 -5.11
N GLU A 84 8.21 -9.64 -4.32
CA GLU A 84 8.03 -11.02 -4.80
C GLU A 84 6.56 -11.39 -5.03
N HIS A 85 5.64 -10.53 -4.62
CA HIS A 85 4.22 -10.83 -4.66
C HIS A 85 3.67 -10.70 -6.10
N PRO A 86 2.94 -11.70 -6.62
CA PRO A 86 2.61 -11.80 -8.05
C PRO A 86 1.75 -10.64 -8.58
N ALA A 87 0.93 -10.03 -7.71
CA ALA A 87 0.11 -8.86 -8.07
C ALA A 87 0.92 -7.55 -8.24
N PHE A 88 2.16 -7.51 -7.75
CA PHE A 88 3.04 -6.34 -7.76
C PHE A 88 4.27 -6.53 -8.66
N LYS A 89 4.22 -7.47 -9.60
CA LYS A 89 5.34 -7.78 -10.49
C LYS A 89 5.90 -6.50 -11.14
N GLY A 90 7.19 -6.27 -10.98
CA GLY A 90 7.91 -5.13 -11.56
C GLY A 90 8.06 -3.91 -10.66
N ILE A 91 7.59 -3.96 -9.39
CA ILE A 91 7.99 -2.95 -8.39
C ILE A 91 9.37 -3.29 -7.81
N ASP A 92 10.19 -2.27 -7.53
CA ASP A 92 11.47 -2.43 -6.82
C ASP A 92 11.30 -2.46 -5.29
N GLY A 93 10.25 -1.82 -4.78
CA GLY A 93 10.03 -1.68 -3.35
C GLY A 93 8.88 -0.75 -3.00
N VAL A 94 8.74 -0.49 -1.71
CA VAL A 94 7.69 0.37 -1.17
C VAL A 94 8.18 1.81 -1.13
N GLN A 95 7.57 2.65 -1.97
CA GLN A 95 7.91 4.07 -2.07
C GLN A 95 7.58 4.83 -0.78
N SER A 96 6.44 4.56 -0.15
CA SER A 96 5.98 5.32 1.02
C SER A 96 5.16 4.46 1.98
N VAL A 97 5.39 4.68 3.27
CA VAL A 97 4.57 4.14 4.37
C VAL A 97 4.06 5.31 5.21
N GLY A 98 2.74 5.38 5.37
CA GLY A 98 2.09 6.24 6.34
C GLY A 98 1.90 5.52 7.67
N LEU A 99 2.22 6.19 8.76
CA LEU A 99 2.13 5.68 10.12
C LEU A 99 1.01 6.37 10.89
N ALA A 100 0.16 5.55 11.49
CA ALA A 100 -0.80 5.95 12.52
C ALA A 100 -0.59 5.03 13.72
N VAL A 101 0.37 5.39 14.58
CA VAL A 101 0.78 4.61 15.75
C VAL A 101 0.95 5.54 16.95
N THR A 102 0.86 4.98 18.16
CA THR A 102 1.09 5.71 19.40
C THR A 102 2.54 6.18 19.51
N GLU A 103 2.80 7.28 20.24
CA GLU A 103 4.18 7.75 20.49
C GLU A 103 5.08 6.65 21.05
N GLY A 104 4.59 5.88 22.02
CA GLY A 104 5.37 4.83 22.69
C GLY A 104 5.77 3.64 21.80
N SER A 105 5.10 3.43 20.67
CA SER A 105 5.43 2.36 19.72
C SER A 105 6.17 2.86 18.47
N ARG A 106 6.20 4.19 18.26
CA ARG A 106 6.63 4.79 17.00
C ARG A 106 8.09 4.48 16.66
N ASP A 107 9.02 4.72 17.58
CA ASP A 107 10.45 4.57 17.29
C ASP A 107 10.82 3.12 16.97
N ASN A 108 10.20 2.17 17.67
CA ASN A 108 10.35 0.74 17.38
C ASN A 108 9.83 0.38 15.97
N VAL A 109 8.63 0.85 15.62
CA VAL A 109 8.04 0.60 14.30
C VAL A 109 8.85 1.24 13.17
N VAL A 110 9.32 2.48 13.36
CA VAL A 110 10.18 3.18 12.41
C VAL A 110 11.49 2.41 12.20
N THR A 111 12.12 1.93 13.27
CA THR A 111 13.36 1.14 13.19
C THR A 111 13.16 -0.12 12.35
N MET A 112 12.05 -0.84 12.56
CA MET A 112 11.72 -2.02 11.75
C MET A 112 11.49 -1.67 10.27
N LEU A 113 10.82 -0.54 9.99
CA LEU A 113 10.53 -0.09 8.63
C LEU A 113 11.77 0.36 7.85
N ILE A 114 12.73 1.01 8.50
CA ILE A 114 14.02 1.37 7.89
C ILE A 114 14.70 0.11 7.34
N GLY A 115 14.69 -0.98 8.11
CA GLY A 115 15.21 -2.29 7.71
C GLY A 115 14.33 -3.08 6.74
N SER A 116 13.28 -2.49 6.16
CA SER A 116 12.35 -3.17 5.25
C SER A 116 12.48 -2.74 3.78
N GLY A 117 13.35 -1.76 3.49
CA GLY A 117 13.52 -1.24 2.13
C GLY A 117 12.45 -0.23 1.72
N VAL A 118 11.75 0.37 2.68
CA VAL A 118 10.84 1.50 2.45
C VAL A 118 11.65 2.77 2.22
N HIS A 119 11.26 3.57 1.22
CA HIS A 119 11.97 4.81 0.89
C HIS A 119 11.53 6.02 1.72
N ARG A 120 10.23 6.11 2.04
CA ARG A 120 9.65 7.26 2.74
C ARG A 120 8.74 6.81 3.88
N ILE A 121 8.98 7.29 5.10
CA ILE A 121 8.15 7.01 6.29
C ILE A 121 7.58 8.34 6.81
N LEU A 122 6.26 8.44 6.83
CA LEU A 122 5.53 9.68 7.15
C LEU A 122 4.37 9.41 8.12
N PRO A 123 3.83 10.44 8.80
CA PRO A 123 2.50 10.35 9.38
C PRO A 123 1.45 10.06 8.30
N LEU A 124 0.44 9.24 8.62
CA LEU A 124 -0.62 8.88 7.67
C LEU A 124 -1.34 10.12 7.12
N GLY A 125 -1.61 11.11 7.98
CA GLY A 125 -2.24 12.38 7.61
C GLY A 125 -1.42 13.27 6.67
N ASP A 126 -0.11 13.02 6.53
CA ASP A 126 0.77 13.86 5.73
C ASP A 126 1.29 13.13 4.48
N MET A 127 0.76 11.94 4.14
CA MET A 127 1.27 11.15 3.02
C MET A 127 1.16 11.87 1.66
N PHE A 128 0.17 12.75 1.51
CA PHE A 128 -0.05 13.55 0.30
C PHE A 128 0.81 14.81 0.26
N MET A 129 1.39 15.21 1.40
CA MET A 129 2.24 16.39 1.49
C MET A 129 3.66 16.03 1.08
N ARG A 130 4.33 16.97 0.39
CA ARG A 130 5.72 16.82 -0.04
C ARG A 130 6.50 18.11 0.22
N GLY A 131 7.49 18.03 1.10
CA GLY A 131 8.43 19.11 1.37
C GLY A 131 9.53 19.21 0.30
N ALA A 132 10.15 20.38 0.18
CA ALA A 132 11.21 20.64 -0.81
C ALA A 132 12.48 19.78 -0.61
N VAL A 133 12.68 19.22 0.58
CA VAL A 133 13.80 18.35 0.95
C VAL A 133 13.49 16.86 0.80
N GLU A 134 12.26 16.49 0.46
CA GLU A 134 11.88 15.08 0.26
C GLU A 134 12.50 14.55 -1.04
N PRO A 135 13.07 13.33 -1.03
CA PRO A 135 13.71 12.77 -2.22
C PRO A 135 12.71 12.60 -3.38
N TYR A 136 13.18 12.88 -4.60
CA TYR A 136 12.40 12.64 -5.81
C TYR A 136 12.53 11.18 -6.25
N ASP A 137 11.45 10.44 -6.07
CA ASP A 137 11.27 9.00 -6.33
C ASP A 137 11.59 8.50 -7.77
N GLY A 138 12.09 9.35 -8.67
CA GLY A 138 12.28 9.01 -10.10
C GLY A 138 13.64 9.34 -10.72
N VAL A 139 14.51 10.14 -10.08
CA VAL A 139 15.76 10.60 -10.73
C VAL A 139 17.01 10.30 -9.90
N THR A 140 16.90 10.30 -8.56
CA THR A 140 18.08 10.25 -7.68
C THR A 140 18.24 8.93 -6.93
N MET A 141 17.20 8.10 -6.83
CA MET A 141 17.28 6.83 -6.08
C MET A 141 18.15 5.77 -6.76
N SER A 142 18.17 5.74 -8.10
CA SER A 142 18.97 4.78 -8.87
C SER A 142 20.35 5.32 -9.26
N SER A 143 20.62 6.62 -9.10
CA SER A 143 21.79 7.25 -9.73
C SER A 143 23.09 7.13 -8.92
N LEU A 144 23.04 6.69 -7.66
CA LEU A 144 24.23 6.66 -6.77
C LEU A 144 24.49 5.29 -6.10
N PHE A 145 23.78 4.22 -6.49
CA PHE A 145 23.86 2.90 -5.83
C PHE A 145 23.60 2.92 -4.31
N THR A 146 22.98 3.98 -3.78
CA THR A 146 22.69 4.16 -2.35
C THR A 146 21.19 4.29 -2.13
N ARG A 147 20.62 3.47 -1.23
CA ARG A 147 19.23 3.61 -0.78
C ARG A 147 19.20 4.53 0.44
N ILE A 148 18.56 5.68 0.30
CA ILE A 148 18.31 6.63 1.40
C ILE A 148 16.89 6.43 1.89
N VAL A 149 16.69 6.38 3.20
CA VAL A 149 15.37 6.36 3.83
C VAL A 149 15.08 7.75 4.39
N TYR A 150 13.99 8.36 3.93
CA TYR A 150 13.49 9.63 4.48
C TYR A 150 12.44 9.36 5.55
N TRP A 151 12.63 9.96 6.72
CA TRP A 151 11.69 9.89 7.84
C TRP A 151 11.32 11.29 8.32
N ARG A 152 10.00 11.57 8.39
CA ARG A 152 9.46 12.79 8.99
C ARG A 152 8.60 12.44 10.19
N LYS A 153 8.80 13.16 11.30
CA LYS A 153 7.89 13.15 12.46
C LYS A 153 6.75 14.16 12.24
N ALA A 154 5.57 13.88 12.79
CA ALA A 154 4.43 14.80 12.66
C ALA A 154 4.77 16.19 13.19
N ASN A 155 4.29 17.23 12.49
CA ASN A 155 4.41 18.59 12.95
C ASN A 155 3.40 18.83 14.09
N ALA A 156 3.89 19.14 15.29
CA ALA A 156 3.05 19.48 16.45
C ALA A 156 2.11 20.68 16.21
N SER A 157 2.35 21.47 15.16
CA SER A 157 1.54 22.64 14.80
C SER A 157 0.20 22.34 14.11
N LEU A 158 -0.07 21.08 13.72
CA LEU A 158 -1.33 20.67 13.06
C LEU A 158 -2.32 19.96 14.00
N GLU A 159 -1.93 19.62 15.24
CA GLU A 159 -2.79 18.90 16.19
C GLU A 159 -3.83 19.79 16.91
N GLY A 160 -3.93 21.08 16.56
CA GLY A 160 -4.82 22.05 17.23
C GLY A 160 -5.84 22.75 16.32
N GLN A 161 -6.07 22.27 15.10
CA GLN A 161 -7.02 22.89 14.16
C GLN A 161 -8.05 21.89 13.62
N PHE A 162 -8.75 21.19 14.51
CA PHE A 162 -10.03 20.55 14.19
C PHE A 162 -10.95 20.58 15.42
#